data_AF-A0ABD2MIT2-F1
#
_entry.id   AF-A0ABD2MIT2-F1
#
_cell.length_a   1.000
_cell.length_b   1.000
_cell.length_c   1.000
_cell.angle_alpha   90.00
_cell.angle_beta   90.00
_cell.angle_gamma   90.00
#
_symmetry.space_group_name_H-M   'P 1'
#
loop_
_entity.id
_entity.type
_entity.pdbx_description
1 polymer ?
#
loop_
_entity_poly.entity_id
_entity_poly.type
_entity_poly.pdbx_seq_one_letter_code
_entity_poly.pdbx_strand_id
1 'polypeptide(L)'
;MEAECAQCKAAANKTKKLVKCDGCSSAYCGNCSGLNADEIKYMQLEKRNLHFNWNNCTEFKTLRLLKCMVQDKDKIIKMMEENMSSLKAEMK
;
A
#
# COMPACT_ATOMS: atom_id res chain seq x y z
N MET A 1 17.97 1.49 -16.47
CA MET A 1 17.51 0.09 -16.35
C MET A 1 16.05 0.18 -15.92
N GLU A 2 15.12 -0.36 -16.70
CA GLU A 2 13.70 -0.35 -16.33
C GLU A 2 13.49 -1.24 -15.10
N ALA A 3 12.61 -0.83 -14.19
CA ALA A 3 12.30 -1.65 -13.02
C ALA A 3 11.52 -2.90 -13.47
N GLU A 4 11.87 -4.07 -12.94
CA GLU A 4 11.22 -5.36 -13.26
C GLU A 4 10.47 -5.92 -12.05
N CYS A 5 9.43 -6.70 -12.30
CA CYS A 5 8.76 -7.47 -11.26
C CYS A 5 9.72 -8.52 -10.68
N ALA A 6 9.94 -8.49 -9.37
CA ALA A 6 10.84 -9.40 -8.69
C ALA A 6 10.45 -10.87 -8.86
N GLN A 7 9.15 -11.18 -8.97
CA GLN A 7 8.62 -12.54 -9.09
C GLN A 7 8.58 -13.05 -10.55
N CYS A 8 7.99 -12.31 -11.49
CA CYS A 8 7.79 -12.78 -12.86
C CYS A 8 8.75 -12.17 -13.89
N LYS A 9 9.68 -11.32 -13.46
CA LYS A 9 10.67 -10.60 -14.30
C LYS A 9 10.08 -9.75 -15.42
N ALA A 10 8.77 -9.50 -15.41
CA ALA A 10 8.14 -8.60 -16.36
C ALA A 10 8.58 -7.15 -16.11
N ALA A 11 9.06 -6.48 -17.15
CA ALA A 11 9.41 -5.06 -17.12
C ALA A 11 8.19 -4.17 -16.83
N ALA A 12 8.44 -3.07 -16.12
CA ALA A 12 7.48 -1.99 -15.98
C ALA A 12 7.24 -1.32 -17.34
N ASN A 13 5.98 -1.03 -17.66
CA ASN A 13 5.63 -0.27 -18.85
C ASN A 13 4.37 0.57 -18.59
N LYS A 14 3.87 1.29 -19.60
CA LYS A 14 2.69 2.18 -19.45
C LYS A 14 1.45 1.47 -18.90
N THR A 15 1.26 0.18 -19.20
CA THR A 15 0.11 -0.61 -18.76
C THR A 15 0.42 -1.45 -17.52
N LYS A 16 1.69 -1.75 -17.26
CA LYS A 16 2.15 -2.62 -16.17
C LYS A 16 2.95 -1.80 -15.16
N LYS A 17 2.22 -1.18 -14.25
CA LYS A 17 2.79 -0.48 -13.10
C LYS A 17 3.30 -1.48 -12.06
N LEU A 18 4.35 -1.09 -11.36
CA LEU A 18 4.90 -1.86 -10.24
C LEU A 18 4.64 -1.12 -8.93
N VAL A 19 4.40 -1.89 -7.87
CA VAL A 19 4.34 -1.42 -6.48
C VAL A 19 5.58 -1.94 -5.75
N LYS A 20 6.21 -1.11 -4.92
CA LYS A 20 7.34 -1.54 -4.08
C LYS A 20 6.80 -2.12 -2.78
N CYS A 21 7.29 -3.30 -2.42
CA CYS A 21 7.09 -3.90 -1.11
C CYS A 21 7.94 -3.14 -0.09
N ASP A 22 7.32 -2.58 0.94
CA ASP A 22 8.01 -1.90 2.05
C ASP A 22 8.92 -2.83 2.84
N GLY A 23 8.62 -4.14 2.83
CA GLY A 23 9.39 -5.12 3.57
C GLY A 23 10.73 -5.50 2.95
N CYS A 24 10.73 -5.89 1.68
CA CYS A 24 11.93 -6.35 0.97
C CYS A 24 12.44 -5.35 -0.08
N SER A 25 11.85 -4.16 -0.16
CA SER A 25 12.13 -3.11 -1.15
C SER A 25 11.96 -3.53 -2.62
N SER A 26 11.52 -4.76 -2.88
CA SER A 26 11.36 -5.33 -4.22
C SER A 26 10.07 -4.84 -4.88
N ALA A 27 10.09 -4.73 -6.20
CA ALA A 27 8.95 -4.26 -6.99
C ALA A 27 8.12 -5.43 -7.53
N TYR A 28 6.79 -5.32 -7.48
CA TYR A 28 5.86 -6.37 -7.90
C TYR A 28 4.81 -5.78 -8.85
N CYS A 29 4.47 -6.52 -9.91
CA CYS A 29 3.38 -6.14 -10.81
C CYS A 29 2.03 -6.57 -10.22
N GLY A 30 0.93 -5.98 -10.72
CA GLY A 30 -0.42 -6.24 -10.22
C GLY A 30 -0.79 -7.72 -10.08
N ASN A 31 -0.46 -8.54 -11.08
CA ASN A 31 -0.72 -9.98 -11.04
C ASN A 31 0.05 -10.70 -9.92
N CYS A 32 1.28 -10.28 -9.62
CA CYS A 32 2.13 -10.89 -8.59
C CYS A 32 1.87 -10.32 -7.19
N SER A 33 1.44 -9.05 -7.11
CA SER A 33 1.05 -8.40 -5.85
C SER A 33 -0.38 -8.71 -5.43
N GLY A 34 -1.22 -9.21 -6.35
CA GLY A 34 -2.66 -9.36 -6.13
C GLY A 34 -3.43 -8.03 -6.15
N LEU A 35 -2.82 -6.97 -6.69
CA LEU A 35 -3.43 -5.64 -6.79
C LEU A 35 -3.82 -5.34 -8.23
N ASN A 36 -4.96 -4.69 -8.43
CA ASN A 36 -5.34 -4.16 -9.72
C ASN A 36 -4.61 -2.83 -10.05
N ALA A 37 -4.80 -2.33 -11.27
CA ALA A 37 -4.09 -1.14 -11.75
C ALA A 37 -4.45 0.13 -10.97
N ASP A 38 -5.70 0.26 -10.52
CA ASP A 38 -6.16 1.41 -9.74
C ASP A 38 -5.59 1.36 -8.33
N GLU A 39 -5.59 0.20 -7.68
CA GLU A 39 -4.96 0.00 -6.36
C GLU A 39 -3.47 0.35 -6.40
N ILE A 40 -2.73 -0.09 -7.42
CA ILE A 40 -1.31 0.28 -7.59
C ILE A 40 -1.17 1.80 -7.78
N LYS A 41 -2.05 2.41 -8.58
CA LYS A 41 -2.05 3.87 -8.76
C LYS A 41 -2.33 4.58 -7.44
N TYR A 42 -3.25 4.09 -6.63
CA TYR A 42 -3.55 4.62 -5.29
C TYR A 42 -2.36 4.50 -4.34
N MET A 43 -1.66 3.35 -4.34
CA MET A 43 -0.46 3.13 -3.52
C MET A 43 0.70 4.07 -3.89
N GLN A 44 0.81 4.44 -5.17
CA GLN A 44 1.84 5.36 -5.66
C GLN A 44 1.55 6.84 -5.34
N LEU A 45 0.40 7.18 -4.78
CA LEU A 45 0.09 8.56 -4.41
C LEU A 45 0.86 8.94 -3.13
N GLU A 46 1.89 9.78 -3.28
CA GLU A 46 2.79 10.23 -2.21
C GLU A 46 2.09 10.74 -0.94
N LYS A 47 0.88 11.30 -1.08
CA LYS A 47 0.14 11.90 0.05
C LYS A 47 -0.49 10.89 1.02
N ARG A 48 -0.51 9.59 0.69
CA ARG A 48 -1.32 8.61 1.44
C ARG A 48 -0.52 7.76 2.44
N ASN A 49 0.81 7.77 2.43
CA ASN A 49 1.66 6.98 3.34
C ASN A 49 1.17 5.52 3.51
N LEU A 50 0.72 4.89 2.43
CA LEU A 50 0.22 3.52 2.47
C LEU A 50 1.38 2.55 2.28
N HIS A 51 1.45 1.55 3.14
CA HIS A 51 2.46 0.50 3.05
C HIS A 51 1.91 -0.70 2.28
N PHE A 52 2.63 -1.15 1.25
CA PHE A 52 2.37 -2.42 0.59
C PHE A 52 3.39 -3.44 1.05
N ASN A 53 2.90 -4.61 1.47
CA ASN A 53 3.77 -5.73 1.78
C ASN A 53 3.30 -6.93 0.98
N TRP A 54 4.22 -7.49 0.20
CA TRP A 54 3.94 -8.67 -0.59
C TRP A 54 3.71 -9.88 0.32
N ASN A 55 2.67 -10.67 0.03
CA ASN A 55 2.22 -11.77 0.90
C ASN A 55 3.31 -12.80 1.22
N ASN A 56 4.27 -13.00 0.32
CA ASN A 56 5.37 -13.95 0.50
C ASN A 56 6.70 -13.27 0.91
N CYS A 57 6.66 -12.02 1.34
CA CYS A 57 7.84 -11.28 1.77
C CYS A 57 8.35 -11.82 3.12
N THR A 58 9.42 -12.61 3.09
CA THR A 58 10.02 -13.24 4.28
C THR A 58 10.83 -12.28 5.16
N GLU A 59 11.29 -11.15 4.60
CA GLU A 59 11.98 -10.08 5.35
C GLU A 59 11.04 -9.32 6.31
N PHE A 60 9.74 -9.42 6.09
CA PHE A 60 8.70 -8.91 6.98
C PHE A 60 8.03 -10.09 7.67
N LYS A 61 8.66 -10.62 8.74
CA LYS A 61 8.03 -11.61 9.62
C LYS A 61 6.64 -11.12 10.00
N THR A 62 5.63 -11.95 9.79
CA THR A 62 4.18 -11.70 9.89
C THR A 62 3.74 -10.78 11.04
N LEU A 63 4.44 -10.81 12.17
CA LEU A 63 4.19 -9.95 13.32
C LEU A 63 4.45 -8.45 13.06
N ARG A 64 5.47 -8.09 12.28
CA ARG A 64 5.78 -6.70 11.93
C ARG A 64 4.74 -6.15 10.95
N LEU A 65 4.32 -6.97 9.99
CA LEU A 65 3.22 -6.67 9.06
C LEU A 65 1.94 -6.36 9.83
N LEU A 66 1.55 -7.25 10.75
CA LEU A 66 0.36 -7.08 11.58
C LEU A 66 0.42 -5.79 12.41
N LYS A 67 1.58 -5.46 13.00
CA LYS A 67 1.76 -4.20 13.73
C LYS A 67 1.56 -2.97 12.86
N CYS A 68 2.15 -2.93 11.66
CA CYS A 68 1.97 -1.81 10.74
C CYS A 68 0.51 -1.68 10.28
N MET A 69 -0.15 -2.80 9.94
CA MET A 69 -1.56 -2.78 9.55
C MET A 69 -2.49 -2.30 10.66
N VAL A 70 -2.22 -2.65 11.92
CA VAL A 70 -2.98 -2.14 13.07
C VAL A 70 -2.75 -0.63 13.22
N GLN A 71 -1.50 -0.16 13.13
CA GLN A 71 -1.18 1.25 13.23
C GLN A 71 -1.85 2.10 12.13
N ASP A 72 -1.90 1.60 10.90
CA ASP A 72 -2.56 2.29 9.80
C ASP A 72 -4.08 2.34 9.99
N LYS A 73 -4.69 1.24 10.45
CA LYS A 73 -6.12 1.22 10.80
C LYS A 73 -6.45 2.20 11.92
N ASP A 74 -5.63 2.28 12.96
CA ASP A 74 -5.81 3.24 14.07
C ASP A 74 -5.76 4.69 13.58
N LYS A 75 -4.83 5.03 12.66
CA LYS A 75 -4.78 6.37 12.07
C LYS A 75 -6.05 6.70 11.28
N ILE A 76 -6.53 5.75 10.46
CA ILE A 76 -7.76 5.94 9.68
C ILE A 76 -8.95 6.18 10.61
N ILE A 77 -9.08 5.41 11.69
CA ILE A 77 -10.14 5.57 12.68
C ILE A 77 -10.09 6.98 13.28
N LYS A 78 -8.92 7.43 13.75
CA LYS A 78 -8.77 8.78 14.31
C LYS A 78 -9.15 9.88 13.32
N MET A 79 -8.71 9.77 12.07
CA MET A 79 -9.10 10.72 11.02
C MET A 79 -10.62 10.73 10.79
N MET A 80 -11.28 9.56 10.85
CA MET A 80 -12.73 9.48 10.74
C MET A 80 -13.44 10.09 11.94
N GLU A 81 -12.93 9.89 13.16
CA GLU A 81 -13.47 10.50 14.39
C GLU A 81 -13.36 12.03 14.37
N GLU A 82 -12.23 12.56 13.89
CA GLU A 82 -12.01 14.00 13.70
C GLU A 82 -13.00 14.59 12.68
N ASN A 83 -13.18 13.92 11.53
CA ASN A 83 -14.14 14.34 10.51
C ASN A 83 -15.58 14.30 11.04
N MET A 84 -15.97 13.23 11.75
CA MET A 84 -17.30 13.12 12.36
C MET A 84 -17.56 14.20 13.41
N SER A 85 -16.54 14.55 14.18
CA SER A 85 -16.64 15.62 15.19
C SER A 85 -16.84 16.98 14.53
N SER A 86 -16.11 17.25 13.45
CA SER A 86 -16.25 18.49 12.65
C SER A 86 -17.65 18.60 12.04
N LEU A 87 -18.15 17.51 11.43
CA LEU A 87 -19.48 17.48 10.84
C LEU A 87 -20.59 17.72 11.87
N LYS A 88 -20.47 17.12 13.07
CA LYS A 88 -21.43 17.33 14.17
C LYS A 88 -21.43 18.77 14.69
N ALA A 89 -20.29 19.46 14.63
CA ALA A 89 -20.17 20.86 15.04
C ALA A 89 -20.86 21.80 14.03
N GLU A 90 -20.74 21.50 12.73
CA GLU A 90 -21.40 22.25 11.65
C GLU A 90 -22.93 22.06 11.62
N MET A 91 -23.44 20.96 12.18
CA MET A 91 -24.88 20.67 12.26
C MET A 91 -25.59 21.33 13.46
N LYS A 92 -24.87 22.08 14.31
CA LYS A 92 -25.43 22.85 15.44
C LYS A 92 -25.51 24.32 15.11
#